data_AF-A0A0J6URR6-F1
#
_entry.id   AF-A0A0J6URR6-F1
#
_cell.length_a   1.000
_cell.length_b   1.000
_cell.length_c   1.000
_cell.angle_alpha   90.00
_cell.angle_beta   90.00
_cell.angle_gamma   90.00
#
_symmetry.space_group_name_H-M   'P 1'
#
loop_
_entity.id
_entity.type
_entity.pdbx_description
1 polymer ?
#
loop_
_entity_poly.entity_id
_entity_poly.type
_entity_poly.pdbx_seq_one_letter_code
_entity_poly.pdbx_strand_id
1 'polypeptide(L)'
;MAGAGEHREVLETVRMFAHDQGWLRRMREAVLSGLTAEAAVERVQSDNRARMLRQSDPYLRERLHDLDDLANRLLRQLVGRPTVGPDAMPENAILVARSMGPAALLDYDRARLRGVVLEEGGPTSHIAIVARALGIPAVGEVANATALVETGDAIIVDGGTGEIQIRPGPEIEAAYAEKARLRARRQEQYRALRDVPAVTRDGGAGGLPLQP
;
A
#
# COMPACT_ATOMS: atom_id res chain seq x y z
N MET A 1 4.87 6.64 -19.12
CA MET A 1 5.34 6.26 -17.76
C MET A 1 4.50 6.93 -16.67
N ALA A 2 3.30 6.43 -16.34
CA ALA A 2 2.41 7.08 -15.34
C ALA A 2 2.74 6.72 -13.87
N GLY A 3 3.37 5.57 -13.61
CA GLY A 3 3.64 5.10 -12.23
C GLY A 3 4.81 5.78 -11.51
N ALA A 4 5.71 6.47 -12.23
CA ALA A 4 6.86 7.13 -11.62
C ALA A 4 6.48 8.44 -10.87
N GLY A 5 5.37 9.08 -11.25
CA GLY A 5 4.89 10.31 -10.61
C GLY A 5 4.30 10.08 -9.22
N GLU A 6 3.45 9.06 -9.07
CA GLU A 6 2.77 8.76 -7.80
C GLU A 6 3.74 8.23 -6.74
N HIS A 7 4.71 7.38 -7.12
CA HIS A 7 5.79 6.99 -6.21
C HIS A 7 6.63 8.18 -5.76
N ARG A 8 6.83 9.16 -6.65
CA ARG A 8 7.54 10.40 -6.35
C ARG A 8 6.73 11.31 -5.45
N GLU A 9 5.41 11.39 -5.60
CA GLU A 9 4.52 12.13 -4.67
C GLU A 9 4.46 11.50 -3.28
N VAL A 10 4.44 10.17 -3.15
CA VAL A 10 4.53 9.49 -1.85
C VAL A 10 5.89 9.78 -1.18
N LEU A 11 6.99 9.64 -1.93
CA LEU A 11 8.32 9.94 -1.43
C LEU A 11 8.51 11.44 -1.17
N GLU A 12 7.90 12.31 -1.96
CA GLU A 12 7.92 13.76 -1.80
C GLU A 12 7.07 14.19 -0.61
N THR A 13 5.98 13.50 -0.32
CA THR A 13 5.19 13.66 0.90
C THR A 13 6.02 13.29 2.12
N VAL A 14 6.62 12.09 2.12
CA VAL A 14 7.52 11.64 3.18
C VAL A 14 8.70 12.60 3.34
N ARG A 15 9.25 13.13 2.24
CA ARG A 15 10.36 14.10 2.23
C ARG A 15 9.93 15.48 2.72
N MET A 16 8.78 15.98 2.30
CA MET A 16 8.21 17.26 2.71
C MET A 16 7.93 17.26 4.22
N PHE A 17 7.49 16.13 4.77
CA PHE A 17 7.28 15.94 6.21
C PHE A 17 8.55 15.67 7.01
N ALA A 18 9.51 14.92 6.46
CA ALA A 18 10.85 14.83 7.04
C ALA A 18 11.54 16.21 7.12
N HIS A 19 11.14 17.13 6.22
CA HIS A 19 11.54 18.54 6.25
C HIS A 19 10.55 19.47 6.98
N ASP A 20 9.41 18.97 7.49
CA ASP A 20 8.52 19.74 8.37
C ASP A 20 9.21 19.89 9.73
N GLN A 21 10.00 20.95 9.82
CA GLN A 21 10.71 21.38 11.02
C GLN A 21 9.75 21.54 12.21
N GLY A 22 8.46 21.78 11.97
CA GLY A 22 7.44 21.93 12.99
C GLY A 22 7.10 20.62 13.69
N TRP A 23 6.99 19.50 12.97
CA TRP A 23 6.70 18.19 13.57
C TRP A 23 7.88 17.69 14.42
N LEU A 24 9.09 17.73 13.85
CA LEU A 24 10.33 17.40 14.58
C LEU A 24 10.54 18.29 15.80
N ARG A 25 10.29 19.60 15.68
CA ARG A 25 10.39 20.53 16.81
C ARG A 25 9.40 20.18 17.92
N ARG A 26 8.13 19.91 17.62
CA ARG A 26 7.13 19.52 18.63
C ARG A 26 7.51 18.22 19.33
N MET A 27 8.04 17.24 18.60
CA MET A 27 8.53 16.00 19.22
C MET A 27 9.73 16.25 20.13
N ARG A 28 10.70 17.08 19.71
CA ARG A 28 11.85 17.47 20.55
C ARG A 28 11.41 18.23 21.80
N GLU A 29 10.50 19.19 21.67
CA GLU A 29 9.94 19.93 22.81
C GLU A 29 9.26 19.00 23.81
N ALA A 30 8.48 18.02 23.31
CA ALA A 30 7.85 17.01 24.15
C ALA A 30 8.88 16.15 24.91
N VAL A 31 9.95 15.69 24.25
CA VAL A 31 11.05 14.99 24.93
C VAL A 31 11.74 15.88 25.96
N LEU A 32 12.04 17.13 25.61
CA LEU A 32 12.68 18.10 26.50
C LEU A 32 11.80 18.46 27.72
N SER A 33 10.48 18.28 27.61
CA SER A 33 9.56 18.45 28.74
C SER A 33 9.58 17.30 29.75
N GLY A 34 10.40 16.26 29.52
CA GLY A 34 10.57 15.11 30.41
C GLY A 34 9.81 13.86 29.97
N LEU A 35 9.20 13.85 28.78
CA LEU A 35 8.60 12.65 28.22
C LEU A 35 9.67 11.73 27.62
N THR A 36 9.41 10.42 27.63
CA THR A 36 10.20 9.47 26.84
C THR A 36 10.01 9.75 25.35
N ALA A 37 10.91 9.22 24.52
CA ALA A 37 10.82 9.41 23.07
C ALA A 37 9.48 8.85 22.52
N GLU A 38 9.03 7.72 23.04
CA GLU A 38 7.77 7.07 22.67
C GLU A 38 6.57 7.94 23.08
N ALA A 39 6.52 8.36 24.35
CA ALA A 39 5.45 9.20 24.88
C ALA A 39 5.38 10.56 24.14
N ALA A 40 6.51 11.10 23.71
CA ALA A 40 6.57 12.31 22.90
C ALA A 40 5.94 12.11 21.51
N VAL A 41 6.22 10.97 20.84
CA VAL A 41 5.62 10.66 19.54
C VAL A 41 4.12 10.44 19.65
N GLU A 42 3.66 9.65 20.63
CA GLU A 42 2.23 9.41 20.88
C GLU A 42 1.48 10.71 21.17
N ARG A 43 2.05 11.59 22.00
CA ARG A 43 1.45 12.89 22.32
C ARG A 43 1.28 13.75 21.07
N VAL A 44 2.34 13.91 20.28
CA VAL A 44 2.29 14.76 19.07
C VAL A 44 1.32 14.17 18.04
N GLN A 45 1.27 12.84 17.91
CA GLN A 45 0.30 12.15 17.05
C GLN A 45 -1.14 12.42 17.49
N SER A 46 -1.43 12.25 18.79
CA SER A 46 -2.76 12.51 19.36
C SER A 46 -3.19 13.97 19.17
N ASP A 47 -2.28 14.93 19.38
CA ASP A 47 -2.54 16.36 19.16
C ASP A 47 -2.87 16.66 17.69
N ASN A 48 -2.17 16.04 16.74
CA ASN A 48 -2.44 16.19 15.30
C ASN A 48 -3.80 15.58 14.92
N ARG A 49 -4.12 14.38 15.43
CA ARG A 49 -5.43 13.73 15.22
C ARG A 49 -6.58 14.59 15.78
N ALA A 50 -6.42 15.12 16.99
CA ALA A 50 -7.42 15.99 17.61
C ALA A 50 -7.65 17.28 16.82
N ARG A 51 -6.61 17.84 16.20
CA ARG A 51 -6.74 18.99 15.28
C ARG A 51 -7.49 18.62 14.00
N MET A 52 -7.24 17.42 13.47
CA MET A 52 -7.84 16.96 12.22
C MET A 52 -9.32 16.57 12.35
N LEU A 53 -9.76 16.05 13.50
CA LEU A 53 -11.18 15.77 13.75
C LEU A 53 -12.08 17.01 13.62
N ARG A 54 -11.47 18.22 13.62
CA ARG A 54 -12.16 19.50 13.38
C ARG A 54 -12.10 19.95 11.92
N GLN A 55 -11.53 19.16 11.02
CA GLN A 55 -11.39 19.43 9.58
C GLN A 55 -12.18 18.38 8.78
N SER A 56 -12.97 18.80 7.81
CA SER A 56 -13.84 17.91 7.01
C SER A 56 -13.26 17.50 5.65
N ASP A 57 -12.16 18.15 5.23
CA ASP A 57 -11.56 17.95 3.91
C ASP A 57 -11.01 16.51 3.73
N PRO A 58 -11.48 15.76 2.72
CA PRO A 58 -10.95 14.43 2.37
C PRO A 58 -9.44 14.41 2.13
N TYR A 59 -8.87 15.43 1.47
CA TYR A 59 -7.44 15.50 1.18
C TYR A 59 -6.61 15.61 2.46
N LEU A 60 -7.07 16.42 3.42
CA LEU A 60 -6.41 16.56 4.72
C LEU A 60 -6.50 15.29 5.58
N ARG A 61 -7.61 14.54 5.47
CA ARG A 61 -7.76 13.24 6.15
C ARG A 61 -6.75 12.22 5.64
N GLU A 62 -6.54 12.17 4.33
CA GLU A 62 -5.57 11.25 3.73
C GLU A 62 -4.13 11.60 4.14
N ARG A 63 -3.80 12.90 4.19
CA ARG A 63 -2.52 13.38 4.74
C ARG A 63 -2.30 13.03 6.22
N LEU A 64 -3.36 12.97 7.03
CA LEU A 64 -3.24 12.52 8.41
C LEU A 64 -2.89 11.03 8.48
N HIS A 65 -3.49 10.21 7.63
CA HIS A 65 -3.20 8.77 7.60
C HIS A 65 -1.71 8.53 7.33
N ASP A 66 -1.12 9.26 6.39
CA ASP A 66 0.33 9.20 6.13
C ASP A 66 1.16 9.60 7.37
N LEU A 67 0.72 10.61 8.10
CA LEU A 67 1.40 11.07 9.33
C LEU A 67 1.30 10.04 10.45
N ASP A 68 0.13 9.41 10.60
CA ASP A 68 -0.08 8.32 11.55
C ASP A 68 0.82 7.13 11.22
N ASP A 69 0.96 6.79 9.95
CA ASP A 69 1.85 5.71 9.49
C ASP A 69 3.32 5.97 9.83
N LEU A 70 3.79 7.21 9.62
CA LEU A 70 5.15 7.63 9.99
C LEU A 70 5.36 7.62 11.51
N ALA A 71 4.42 8.14 12.29
CA ALA A 71 4.49 8.11 13.75
C ALA A 71 4.52 6.68 14.29
N ASN A 72 3.66 5.80 13.76
CA ASN A 72 3.65 4.38 14.12
C ASN A 72 4.96 3.68 13.75
N ARG A 73 5.57 4.02 12.61
CA ARG A 73 6.88 3.49 12.22
C ARG A 73 7.98 3.93 13.18
N LEU A 74 8.00 5.21 13.56
CA LEU A 74 8.95 5.75 14.53
C LEU A 74 8.78 5.09 15.91
N LEU A 75 7.55 4.95 16.40
CA LEU A 75 7.26 4.26 17.66
C LEU A 75 7.77 2.82 17.67
N ARG A 76 7.57 2.07 16.58
CA ARG A 76 8.08 0.70 16.46
C ARG A 76 9.61 0.65 16.57
N GLN A 77 10.31 1.59 15.94
CA GLN A 77 11.77 1.69 16.04
C GLN A 77 12.22 2.03 17.47
N LEU A 78 11.54 2.95 18.14
CA LEU A 78 11.88 3.37 19.51
C LEU A 78 11.66 2.26 20.54
N VAL A 79 10.54 1.52 20.43
CA VAL A 79 10.19 0.42 21.35
C VAL A 79 11.07 -0.84 21.14
N GLY A 80 11.92 -0.85 20.11
CA GLY A 80 12.83 -1.97 19.84
C GLY A 80 12.12 -3.28 19.48
N ARG A 81 10.83 -3.21 19.11
CA ARG A 81 10.11 -4.38 18.60
C ARG A 81 10.48 -4.54 17.13
N PRO A 82 11.17 -5.63 16.73
CA PRO A 82 11.23 -5.96 15.32
C PRO A 82 9.78 -6.12 14.87
N THR A 83 9.42 -5.41 13.81
CA THR A 83 8.29 -5.86 13.00
C THR A 83 8.56 -7.33 12.64
N VAL A 84 7.52 -8.12 12.38
CA VAL A 84 7.72 -9.22 11.42
C VAL A 84 8.11 -8.49 10.13
N GLY A 85 9.41 -8.28 10.00
CA GLY A 85 9.98 -7.36 9.04
C GLY A 85 9.97 -8.03 7.68
N PRO A 86 10.23 -7.24 6.62
CA PRO A 86 10.55 -7.76 5.30
C PRO A 86 11.50 -8.97 5.32
N ASP A 87 12.44 -8.95 6.27
CA ASP A 87 13.52 -9.92 6.41
C ASP A 87 13.03 -11.34 6.74
N ALA A 88 11.88 -11.48 7.42
CA ALA A 88 11.35 -12.76 7.88
C ALA A 88 10.21 -13.33 7.01
N MET A 89 9.84 -12.66 5.91
CA MET A 89 8.66 -13.00 5.10
C MET A 89 8.84 -14.32 4.34
N PRO A 90 7.88 -15.25 4.26
CA PRO A 90 8.06 -16.47 3.45
C PRO A 90 8.19 -16.16 1.96
N GLU A 91 8.63 -17.14 1.16
CA GLU A 91 8.48 -17.04 -0.30
C GLU A 91 7.00 -17.00 -0.68
N ASN A 92 6.68 -16.25 -1.74
CA ASN A 92 5.32 -16.10 -2.25
C ASN A 92 4.28 -15.63 -1.22
N ALA A 93 4.67 -14.75 -0.30
CA ALA A 93 3.84 -14.30 0.79
C ALA A 93 2.69 -13.39 0.33
N ILE A 94 1.58 -13.47 1.06
CA ILE A 94 0.46 -12.52 0.98
C ILE A 94 0.41 -11.79 2.31
N LEU A 95 0.43 -10.45 2.24
CA LEU A 95 0.41 -9.61 3.42
C LEU A 95 -1.04 -9.27 3.78
N VAL A 96 -1.43 -9.56 5.03
CA VAL A 96 -2.76 -9.23 5.56
C VAL A 96 -2.59 -8.25 6.71
N ALA A 97 -3.25 -7.10 6.64
CA ALA A 97 -3.20 -6.07 7.67
C ALA A 97 -4.54 -5.34 7.79
N ARG A 98 -4.77 -4.67 8.93
CA ARG A 98 -5.94 -3.78 9.06
C ARG A 98 -5.82 -2.60 8.12
N SER A 99 -4.72 -1.86 8.25
CA SER A 99 -4.36 -0.74 7.41
C SER A 99 -2.85 -0.72 7.22
N MET A 100 -2.40 -0.10 6.13
CA MET A 100 -0.99 0.03 5.81
C MET A 100 -0.73 1.28 4.97
N GLY A 101 0.29 2.04 5.36
CA GLY A 101 0.79 3.14 4.56
C GLY A 101 1.61 2.70 3.34
N PRO A 102 1.64 3.51 2.27
CA PRO A 102 2.35 3.18 1.03
C PRO A 102 3.85 2.99 1.22
N ALA A 103 4.46 3.74 2.16
CA ALA A 103 5.89 3.61 2.47
C ALA A 103 6.24 2.26 3.13
N ALA A 104 5.32 1.67 3.90
CA ALA A 104 5.54 0.38 4.52
C ALA A 104 5.58 -0.75 3.47
N LEU A 105 4.76 -0.65 2.41
CA LEU A 105 4.79 -1.60 1.29
C LEU A 105 6.15 -1.61 0.57
N LEU A 106 6.84 -0.47 0.53
CA LEU A 106 8.16 -0.35 -0.11
C LEU A 106 9.28 -1.03 0.68
N ASP A 107 9.09 -1.28 1.96
CA ASP A 107 10.09 -1.97 2.78
C ASP A 107 10.13 -3.48 2.44
N TYR A 108 9.06 -4.05 1.86
CA TYR A 108 8.97 -5.49 1.55
C TYR A 108 9.68 -5.89 0.26
N ASP A 109 10.27 -7.08 0.28
CA ASP A 109 10.86 -7.68 -0.92
C ASP A 109 9.78 -8.05 -1.95
N ARG A 110 9.78 -7.31 -3.06
CA ARG A 110 8.86 -7.50 -4.20
C ARG A 110 8.99 -8.86 -4.87
N ALA A 111 10.14 -9.53 -4.77
CA ALA A 111 10.31 -10.86 -5.34
C ALA A 111 9.49 -11.91 -4.56
N ARG A 112 9.31 -11.67 -3.26
CA ARG A 112 8.65 -12.58 -2.33
C ARG A 112 7.18 -12.22 -2.09
N LEU A 113 6.83 -10.94 -2.15
CA LEU A 113 5.45 -10.46 -1.95
C LEU A 113 4.58 -10.68 -3.19
N ARG A 114 3.47 -11.41 -3.05
CA ARG A 114 2.55 -11.78 -4.14
C ARG A 114 1.17 -11.15 -4.04
N GLY A 115 0.83 -10.55 -2.90
CA GLY A 115 -0.43 -9.85 -2.74
C GLY A 115 -0.54 -9.10 -1.43
N VAL A 116 -1.47 -8.15 -1.37
CA VAL A 116 -1.79 -7.37 -0.18
C VAL A 116 -3.30 -7.40 0.04
N VAL A 117 -3.71 -7.67 1.28
CA VAL A 117 -5.10 -7.67 1.74
C VAL A 117 -5.22 -6.70 2.90
N LEU A 118 -6.14 -5.74 2.78
CA LEU A 118 -6.40 -4.75 3.82
C LEU A 118 -7.85 -4.75 4.27
N GLU A 119 -8.08 -4.58 5.57
CA GLU A 119 -9.42 -4.34 6.13
C GLU A 119 -9.92 -2.93 5.80
N GLU A 120 -9.00 -1.97 5.76
CA GLU A 120 -9.24 -0.56 5.53
C GLU A 120 -8.48 -0.08 4.29
N GLY A 121 -9.12 0.78 3.49
CA GLY A 121 -8.53 1.38 2.30
C GLY A 121 -9.19 0.87 1.03
N GLY A 122 -9.77 1.78 0.25
CA GLY A 122 -10.49 1.46 -0.98
C GLY A 122 -9.60 1.46 -2.23
N PRO A 123 -10.19 1.28 -3.43
CA PRO A 123 -9.49 1.24 -4.71
C PRO A 123 -8.67 2.51 -5.04
N THR A 124 -9.06 3.65 -4.46
CA THR A 124 -8.39 4.95 -4.62
C THR A 124 -7.38 5.24 -3.52
N SER A 125 -7.19 4.33 -2.57
CA SER A 125 -6.21 4.53 -1.50
C SER A 125 -4.79 4.55 -2.06
N HIS A 126 -3.93 5.34 -1.42
CA HIS A 126 -2.51 5.47 -1.79
C HIS A 126 -1.81 4.11 -1.90
N ILE A 127 -2.13 3.16 -1.03
CA ILE A 127 -1.57 1.81 -1.12
C ILE A 127 -2.07 1.02 -2.33
N ALA A 128 -3.35 1.11 -2.70
CA ALA A 128 -3.88 0.43 -3.88
C ALA A 128 -3.23 0.94 -5.18
N ILE A 129 -2.96 2.25 -5.24
CA ILE A 129 -2.23 2.91 -6.32
C ILE A 129 -0.79 2.39 -6.38
N VAL A 130 -0.07 2.43 -5.26
CA VAL A 130 1.31 1.95 -5.18
C VAL A 130 1.41 0.46 -5.51
N ALA A 131 0.55 -0.39 -4.96
CA ALA A 131 0.54 -1.83 -5.26
C ALA A 131 0.32 -2.10 -6.75
N ARG A 132 -0.62 -1.39 -7.39
CA ARG A 132 -0.86 -1.47 -8.83
C ARG A 132 0.36 -1.08 -9.65
N ALA A 133 1.03 0.01 -9.30
CA ALA A 133 2.25 0.46 -9.97
C ALA A 133 3.41 -0.56 -9.83
N LEU A 134 3.42 -1.32 -8.72
CA LEU A 134 4.38 -2.40 -8.49
C LEU A 134 3.95 -3.75 -9.10
N GLY A 135 2.78 -3.81 -9.74
CA GLY A 135 2.24 -5.06 -10.29
C GLY A 135 1.82 -6.08 -9.23
N ILE A 136 1.59 -5.63 -7.99
CA ILE A 136 1.18 -6.46 -6.86
C ILE A 136 -0.35 -6.41 -6.75
N PRO A 137 -1.06 -7.54 -6.81
CA PRO A 137 -2.49 -7.60 -6.53
C PRO A 137 -2.79 -7.06 -5.12
N ALA A 138 -3.69 -6.09 -5.03
CA ALA A 138 -4.15 -5.55 -3.75
C ALA A 138 -5.68 -5.57 -3.70
N VAL A 139 -6.22 -6.03 -2.57
CA VAL A 139 -7.64 -5.97 -2.26
C VAL A 139 -7.78 -5.27 -0.91
N GLY A 140 -8.62 -4.25 -0.87
CA GLY A 140 -8.94 -3.52 0.36
C GLY A 140 -10.39 -3.69 0.74
N GLU A 141 -10.80 -3.09 1.86
CA GLU A 141 -12.16 -3.17 2.42
C GLU A 141 -12.60 -4.60 2.78
N VAL A 142 -11.65 -5.48 3.12
CA VAL A 142 -11.94 -6.86 3.52
C VAL A 142 -12.18 -6.93 5.03
N ALA A 143 -13.44 -6.80 5.43
CA ALA A 143 -13.83 -6.81 6.83
C ALA A 143 -13.31 -8.05 7.58
N ASN A 144 -12.68 -7.82 8.75
CA ASN A 144 -12.16 -8.85 9.66
C ASN A 144 -11.10 -9.80 9.06
N ALA A 145 -10.42 -9.42 7.98
CA ALA A 145 -9.38 -10.24 7.37
C ALA A 145 -8.30 -10.69 8.38
N THR A 146 -7.88 -9.81 9.28
CA THR A 146 -6.83 -10.10 10.28
C THR A 146 -7.29 -11.08 11.36
N ALA A 147 -8.60 -11.23 11.56
CA ALA A 147 -9.17 -12.20 12.50
C ALA A 147 -9.46 -13.56 11.86
N LEU A 148 -9.61 -13.62 10.54
CA LEU A 148 -9.97 -14.82 9.79
C LEU A 148 -8.76 -15.60 9.23
N VAL A 149 -7.63 -14.90 9.07
CA VAL A 149 -6.39 -15.41 8.49
C VAL A 149 -5.37 -15.70 9.58
N GLU A 150 -4.79 -16.89 9.53
CA GLU A 150 -3.64 -17.26 10.34
C GLU A 150 -2.35 -17.27 9.51
N THR A 151 -1.21 -17.09 10.18
CA THR A 151 0.10 -17.16 9.49
C THR A 151 0.31 -18.57 8.94
N GLY A 152 0.55 -18.67 7.64
CA GLY A 152 0.74 -19.94 6.93
C GLY A 152 -0.48 -20.40 6.12
N ASP A 153 -1.62 -19.71 6.24
CA ASP A 153 -2.79 -20.00 5.41
C ASP A 153 -2.52 -19.75 3.92
N ALA A 154 -2.98 -20.69 3.09
CA ALA A 154 -3.05 -20.48 1.65
C ALA A 154 -4.14 -19.46 1.34
N ILE A 155 -3.80 -18.40 0.61
CA ILE A 155 -4.73 -17.34 0.22
C ILE A 155 -4.61 -17.11 -1.28
N ILE A 156 -5.74 -16.88 -1.93
CA ILE A 156 -5.79 -16.38 -3.31
C ILE A 156 -6.31 -14.95 -3.26
N VAL A 157 -5.61 -14.04 -3.93
CA VAL A 157 -5.98 -12.63 -4.06
C VAL A 157 -6.31 -12.32 -5.51
N ASP A 158 -7.55 -11.93 -5.80
CA ASP A 158 -7.96 -11.46 -7.13
C ASP A 158 -8.21 -9.95 -7.11
N GLY A 159 -7.15 -9.18 -7.38
CA GLY A 159 -7.26 -7.72 -7.51
C GLY A 159 -8.10 -7.23 -8.70
N GLY A 160 -8.54 -8.14 -9.59
CA GLY A 160 -9.44 -7.81 -10.68
C GLY A 160 -10.92 -7.87 -10.30
N THR A 161 -11.31 -8.81 -9.44
CA THR A 161 -12.69 -8.90 -8.90
C THR A 161 -12.83 -8.25 -7.53
N GLY A 162 -11.72 -7.98 -6.83
CA GLY A 162 -11.73 -7.46 -5.47
C GLY A 162 -12.03 -8.53 -4.43
N GLU A 163 -11.77 -9.81 -4.74
CA GLU A 163 -12.12 -10.95 -3.89
C GLU A 163 -10.88 -11.65 -3.35
N ILE A 164 -11.02 -12.23 -2.16
CA ILE A 164 -10.03 -13.12 -1.57
C ILE A 164 -10.64 -14.49 -1.27
N GLN A 165 -9.83 -15.55 -1.37
CA GLN A 165 -10.20 -16.89 -0.94
C GLN A 165 -9.19 -17.34 0.12
N ILE A 166 -9.67 -17.68 1.32
CA ILE A 166 -8.85 -18.13 2.44
C ILE A 166 -8.98 -19.65 2.54
N ARG A 167 -7.86 -20.36 2.61
CA ARG A 167 -7.78 -21.83 2.63
C ARG A 167 -8.63 -22.46 1.51
N PRO A 168 -8.38 -22.10 0.23
CA PRO A 168 -9.16 -22.62 -0.89
C PRO A 168 -9.02 -24.14 -1.02
N GLY A 169 -10.08 -24.80 -1.48
CA GLY A 169 -10.00 -26.21 -1.87
C GLY A 169 -9.26 -26.39 -3.22
N PRO A 170 -8.80 -27.60 -3.53
CA PRO A 170 -7.99 -27.88 -4.73
C PRO A 170 -8.68 -27.52 -6.05
N GLU A 171 -10.01 -27.63 -6.11
CA GLU A 171 -10.79 -27.22 -7.29
C GLU A 171 -10.72 -25.71 -7.54
N ILE A 172 -10.80 -24.92 -6.47
CA ILE A 172 -10.69 -23.46 -6.53
C ILE A 172 -9.26 -23.08 -6.92
N GLU A 173 -8.26 -23.71 -6.33
CA GLU A 173 -6.84 -23.49 -6.68
C GLU A 173 -6.59 -23.73 -8.17
N ALA A 174 -7.09 -24.85 -8.71
CA ALA A 174 -6.94 -25.18 -10.13
C ALA A 174 -7.62 -24.15 -11.05
N ALA A 175 -8.83 -23.73 -10.70
CA ALA A 175 -9.57 -22.73 -11.47
C ALA A 175 -8.84 -21.37 -11.50
N TYR A 176 -8.33 -20.91 -10.36
CA TYR A 176 -7.57 -19.65 -10.28
C TYR A 176 -6.19 -19.76 -10.94
N ALA A 177 -5.52 -20.90 -10.86
CA ALA A 177 -4.28 -21.15 -11.57
C ALA A 177 -4.46 -21.03 -13.09
N GLU A 178 -5.55 -21.58 -13.64
CA GLU A 178 -5.85 -21.45 -15.06
C GLU A 178 -6.23 -20.01 -15.44
N LYS A 179 -7.03 -19.33 -14.60
CA LYS A 179 -7.34 -17.90 -14.76
C LYS A 179 -6.07 -17.04 -14.79
N ALA A 180 -5.11 -17.33 -13.91
CA ALA A 180 -3.84 -16.62 -13.86
C ALA A 180 -3.00 -16.87 -15.13
N ARG A 181 -2.94 -18.10 -15.64
CA ARG A 181 -2.26 -18.44 -16.90
C ARG A 181 -2.85 -17.71 -18.09
N LEU A 182 -4.18 -17.67 -18.19
CA LEU A 182 -4.88 -16.95 -19.26
C LEU A 182 -4.61 -15.43 -19.20
N ARG A 183 -4.61 -14.86 -17.99
CA ARG A 183 -4.23 -13.46 -17.77
C ARG A 183 -2.78 -13.18 -18.19
N ALA A 184 -1.84 -14.05 -17.84
CA ALA A 184 -0.44 -13.91 -18.23
C ALA A 184 -0.25 -13.91 -19.75
N ARG A 185 -0.89 -14.86 -20.47
CA ARG A 185 -0.88 -14.91 -21.94
C ARG A 185 -1.45 -13.63 -22.58
N ARG A 186 -2.56 -13.12 -22.03
CA ARG A 186 -3.15 -11.87 -22.52
C ARG A 186 -2.24 -10.67 -22.27
N GLN A 187 -1.55 -10.63 -21.14
CA GLN A 187 -0.59 -9.58 -20.82
C GLN A 187 0.60 -9.59 -21.80
N GLU A 188 1.07 -10.75 -22.23
CA GLU A 188 2.09 -10.89 -23.27
C GLU A 188 1.61 -10.34 -24.62
N GLN A 189 0.37 -10.64 -25.00
CA GLN A 189 -0.25 -10.07 -26.20
C GLN A 189 -0.32 -8.53 -26.13
N TYR A 190 -0.72 -7.97 -24.98
CA TYR A 190 -0.75 -6.52 -24.80
C TYR A 190 0.65 -5.90 -24.84
N ARG A 191 1.68 -6.58 -24.30
CA ARG A 191 3.07 -6.12 -24.39
C ARG A 191 3.55 -6.06 -25.83
N ALA A 192 3.16 -7.02 -26.68
CA ALA A 192 3.50 -7.01 -28.11
C ALA A 192 2.84 -5.85 -28.87
N LEU A 193 1.75 -5.29 -28.37
CA LEU A 193 1.03 -4.16 -28.98
C LEU A 193 1.57 -2.79 -28.52
N ARG A 194 2.59 -2.73 -27.65
CA ARG A 194 3.11 -1.48 -27.08
C ARG A 194 3.56 -0.47 -28.15
N ASP A 195 4.22 -0.96 -29.19
CA ASP A 195 4.82 -0.12 -30.24
C ASP A 195 3.91 -0.01 -31.48
N VAL A 196 2.70 -0.57 -31.42
CA VAL A 196 1.72 -0.51 -32.50
C VAL A 196 0.92 0.79 -32.39
N PRO A 197 0.78 1.58 -33.47
CA PRO A 197 -0.02 2.79 -33.45
C PRO A 197 -1.47 2.48 -33.03
N ALA A 198 -1.99 3.25 -32.07
CA ALA A 198 -3.37 3.14 -31.63
C ALA A 198 -4.31 3.78 -32.68
N VAL A 199 -4.77 2.97 -33.63
CA VAL A 199 -5.71 3.38 -34.68
C VAL A 199 -7.07 2.76 -34.41
N THR A 200 -8.13 3.58 -34.43
CA THR A 200 -9.51 3.08 -34.31
C THR A 200 -9.91 2.32 -35.57
N ARG A 201 -10.96 1.50 -35.50
CA ARG A 201 -11.46 0.73 -36.66
C ARG A 201 -11.83 1.62 -37.86
N ASP A 202 -12.13 2.89 -37.61
CA ASP A 202 -12.55 3.86 -38.61
C ASP A 202 -11.37 4.70 -39.14
N GLY A 203 -10.12 4.32 -38.85
CA GLY A 203 -8.91 4.97 -39.36
C GLY A 203 -8.48 6.23 -38.61
N GLY A 204 -9.18 6.60 -37.52
CA GLY A 204 -8.79 7.72 -36.66
C GLY A 204 -7.60 7.35 -35.78
N ALA A 205 -6.54 8.15 -35.81
CA ALA A 205 -5.43 8.01 -34.87
C ALA A 205 -5.86 8.45 -33.46
N GLY A 206 -6.28 7.51 -32.63
CA GLY A 206 -6.60 7.73 -31.23
C GLY A 206 -5.33 7.61 -30.40
N GLY A 207 -4.49 8.65 -30.42
CA GLY A 207 -3.26 8.66 -29.63
C GLY A 207 -3.58 8.53 -28.14
N LEU A 208 -3.26 7.38 -27.53
CA LEU A 208 -3.07 7.28 -26.10
C LEU A 208 -1.76 8.00 -25.78
N PRO A 209 -1.76 9.11 -25.02
CA PRO A 209 -0.52 9.77 -24.65
C PRO A 209 0.24 8.90 -23.65
N LEU A 210 1.04 7.96 -24.15
CA LEU A 210 2.10 7.34 -23.39
C LEU A 210 3.30 8.29 -23.49
N GLN A 211 3.34 9.28 -22.59
CA GLN A 211 4.55 10.09 -22.42
C GLN A 211 5.73 9.18 -22.03
N PRO A 212 6.93 9.44 -22.58
CA PRO A 212 8.10 8.57 -22.51
C PRO A 212 8.51 8.20 -21.09
#